data_AF-A0A4Y2Q792-F1
#
_entry.id   AF-A0A4Y2Q792-F1
#
_cell.length_a   1.000
_cell.length_b   1.000
_cell.length_c   1.000
_cell.angle_alpha   90.00
_cell.angle_beta   90.00
_cell.angle_gamma   90.00
#
_symmetry.space_group_name_H-M   'P 1'
#
loop_
_entity.id
_entity.type
_entity.pdbx_description
1 polymer ?
#
loop_
_entity_poly.entity_id
_entity_poly.type
_entity_poly.pdbx_seq_one_letter_code
_entity_poly.pdbx_strand_id
1 'polypeptide(L)' 'LRCTGGSKLFEDLVATEDAPSVALMKKAGAVVIATTNVPEFALNIETSNKVHGRTRNPYNTNRTPGGSSGW' A
#
# COMPACT_ATOMS: atom_id res chain seq x y z
N LEU A 1 1.64 -10.05 7.26
CA LEU A 1 1.11 -8.66 7.20
C LEU A 1 -0.17 -8.67 6.38
N ARG A 2 -1.12 -7.75 6.62
CA ARG A 2 -2.33 -7.63 5.77
C ARG A 2 -1.92 -7.19 4.37
N CYS A 3 -2.48 -7.83 3.35
CA CYS A 3 -2.22 -7.55 1.94
C CYS A 3 -3.55 -7.26 1.25
N THR A 4 -4.05 -6.03 1.40
CA THR A 4 -5.41 -5.68 0.99
C THR A 4 -5.52 -5.28 -0.48
N GLY A 5 -4.42 -4.85 -1.11
CA GLY A 5 -4.43 -4.26 -2.44
C GLY A 5 -5.37 -3.05 -2.58
N GLY A 6 -5.74 -2.41 -1.46
CA GLY A 6 -6.77 -1.37 -1.42
C GLY A 6 -8.19 -1.86 -1.75
N SER A 7 -8.45 -3.17 -1.83
CA SER A 7 -9.77 -3.71 -2.14
C SER A 7 -10.46 -4.32 -0.93
N LYS A 8 -11.77 -4.12 -0.84
CA LYS A 8 -12.61 -4.81 0.16
C LYS A 8 -12.62 -6.33 -0.02
N LEU A 9 -12.33 -6.82 -1.23
CA LEU A 9 -12.23 -8.26 -1.49
C LEU A 9 -11.11 -8.93 -0.68
N PHE A 10 -10.07 -8.18 -0.32
CA PHE A 10 -8.90 -8.68 0.39
C PHE A 10 -8.68 -7.95 1.73
N GLU A 11 -9.71 -7.30 2.27
CA GLU A 11 -9.60 -6.50 3.49
C GLU A 11 -8.95 -7.30 4.63
N ASP A 12 -9.34 -8.55 4.82
CA ASP A 12 -8.82 -9.42 5.88
C ASP A 12 -7.73 -10.40 5.41
N LEU A 13 -7.25 -10.26 4.17
CA LEU A 13 -6.22 -11.14 3.63
C LEU A 13 -4.89 -10.90 4.33
N VAL A 14 -4.38 -11.94 5.00
CA VAL A 14 -3.04 -11.97 5.59
C VAL A 14 -2.14 -12.80 4.68
N ALA A 15 -1.05 -12.20 4.18
CA ALA A 15 -0.09 -12.91 3.33
C ALA A 15 0.59 -14.05 4.12
N THR A 16 0.63 -15.24 3.52
CA THR A 16 1.23 -16.46 4.08
C THR A 16 2.72 -16.59 3.77
N GLU A 17 3.21 -15.85 2.78
CA GLU A 17 4.60 -15.87 2.35
C GLU A 17 5.08 -14.46 1.95
N ASP A 18 6.40 -14.29 1.92
CA ASP A 18 7.02 -13.05 1.46
C ASP A 18 7.07 -13.03 -0.07
N ALA A 19 6.80 -11.86 -0.66
CA ALA A 19 7.12 -11.62 -2.06
C ALA A 19 8.65 -11.75 -2.28
N PRO A 20 9.12 -12.17 -3.47
CA PRO A 20 10.55 -12.38 -3.73
C PRO A 20 11.42 -11.15 -3.39
N SER A 21 10.95 -9.94 -3.70
CA SER A 21 11.64 -8.69 -3.34
C SER A 21 11.74 -8.48 -1.83
N VAL A 22 10.66 -8.75 -1.09
CA VAL A 22 10.64 -8.64 0.38
C VAL A 22 11.58 -9.66 1.02
N ALA A 23 11.60 -10.90 0.54
CA ALA A 23 12.50 -11.94 1.01
C ALA A 23 13.98 -11.55 0.81
N LEU A 24 14.33 -10.99 -0.36
CA LEU A 24 15.68 -10.49 -0.64
C LEU A 24 16.07 -9.30 0.27
N MET A 25 15.15 -8.36 0.49
CA MET A 25 15.39 -7.20 1.36
C MET A 25 15.62 -7.64 2.81
N LYS A 26 14.81 -8.57 3.33
CA LYS A 26 15.01 -9.14 4.67
C LYS A 26 16.35 -9.88 4.76
N LYS A 27 16.73 -10.65 3.74
CA LYS A 27 18.05 -11.32 3.68
C LYS A 27 19.21 -10.33 3.69
N ALA A 28 19.02 -9.14 3.14
CA ALA A 28 20.00 -8.06 3.17
C ALA A 28 20.03 -7.29 4.51
N GLY A 29 19.22 -7.67 5.50
CA GLY A 29 19.15 -7.03 6.82
C GLY A 29 18.13 -5.90 6.94
N ALA A 30 17.27 -5.71 5.94
CA ALA A 30 16.21 -4.70 6.02
C ALA A 30 15.09 -5.14 6.99
N VAL A 31 14.50 -4.15 7.69
CA VAL A 31 13.38 -4.36 8.60
C VAL A 31 12.09 -3.82 7.97
N VAL A 32 11.08 -4.67 7.81
CA VAL A 32 9.77 -4.27 7.27
C VAL A 32 8.95 -3.63 8.40
N ILE A 33 8.65 -2.33 8.27
CA ILE A 33 7.95 -1.56 9.32
C ILE A 33 6.45 -1.41 9.07
N ALA A 34 6.00 -1.42 7.81
CA ALA A 34 4.61 -1.15 7.46
C ALA A 34 4.27 -1.64 6.05
N THR A 35 2.97 -1.72 5.76
CA THR A 35 2.41 -1.77 4.41
C THR A 35 1.71 -0.44 4.12
N THR A 36 1.90 0.10 2.93
CA THR A 36 1.43 1.44 2.58
C THR A 36 0.11 1.41 1.79
N ASN A 37 -0.58 2.54 1.77
CA ASN A 37 -1.88 2.64 1.08
C ASN A 37 -1.69 2.77 -0.44
N VAL A 38 -2.58 2.16 -1.22
CA VAL A 38 -2.62 2.19 -2.70
C VAL A 38 -4.08 2.36 -3.16
N PRO A 39 -4.39 2.88 -4.36
CA PRO A 39 -5.73 2.73 -4.90
C PRO A 39 -6.07 1.26 -5.10
N GLU A 40 -7.37 0.96 -5.20
CA GLU A 40 -7.85 -0.40 -5.40
C GLU A 40 -7.15 -1.06 -6.62
N PHE A 41 -6.49 -2.19 -6.36
CA PHE A 41 -5.65 -2.96 -7.28
C PHE A 41 -4.52 -2.17 -7.96
N ALA A 42 -4.10 -1.04 -7.38
CA ALA A 42 -3.16 -0.12 -7.98
C ALA A 42 -3.60 0.45 -9.35
N LEU A 43 -4.90 0.45 -9.66
CA LEU A 43 -5.47 0.84 -10.96
C LEU A 43 -5.88 2.31 -11.05
N ASN A 44 -5.26 3.21 -10.28
CA ASN A 44 -5.55 4.64 -10.32
C ASN A 44 -4.29 5.49 -10.06
N ILE A 45 -4.30 6.73 -10.56
CA ILE A 45 -3.27 7.75 -10.36
C ILE A 45 -3.51 8.62 -9.11
N GLU A 46 -4.57 8.32 -8.36
CA GLU A 46 -4.84 8.91 -7.04
C GLU A 46 -4.99 7.80 -6.00
N THR A 47 -4.27 7.93 -4.88
CA THR A 47 -4.26 6.94 -3.80
C THR A 47 -5.48 7.10 -2.89
N SER A 48 -6.59 6.48 -3.30
CA SER A 48 -7.85 6.44 -2.57
C SER A 48 -8.53 5.07 -2.73
N ASN A 49 -9.05 4.52 -1.64
CA ASN A 49 -9.82 3.29 -1.66
C ASN A 49 -10.84 3.19 -0.52
N LYS A 50 -11.67 2.14 -0.52
CA LYS A 50 -12.74 1.93 0.46
C LYS A 50 -12.31 1.22 1.76
N VAL A 51 -11.07 0.78 1.87
CA VAL A 51 -10.53 0.07 3.05
C VAL A 51 -9.84 1.06 4.01
N HIS A 52 -9.00 1.93 3.47
CA HIS A 52 -8.17 2.87 4.25
C HIS A 52 -8.51 4.34 3.97
N GLY A 53 -9.33 4.63 2.96
CA GLY A 53 -9.65 5.99 2.54
C GLY A 53 -8.57 6.62 1.65
N ARG A 54 -8.58 7.96 1.63
CA ARG A 54 -7.70 8.78 0.76
C ARG A 54 -6.42 9.17 1.48
N THR A 55 -5.27 8.88 0.88
CA THR A 55 -3.98 9.45 1.30
C THR A 55 -3.91 10.92 0.88
N ARG A 56 -3.37 11.79 1.75
CA ARG A 56 -3.22 13.23 1.48
C ARG A 56 -1.77 13.55 1.18
N ASN A 57 -1.55 14.53 0.29
CA ASN A 57 -0.21 15.03 -0.02
C ASN A 57 0.37 15.78 1.19
N PRO A 58 1.60 15.43 1.64
CA PRO A 58 2.20 16.03 2.84
C PRO A 58 2.59 17.51 2.64
N TYR A 59 2.83 17.96 1.40
CA TYR A 59 3.16 19.35 1.11
C TYR A 59 1.91 20.24 1.04
N ASN A 60 0.76 19.69 0.66
CA ASN A 60 -0.51 20.41 0.61
C ASN A 60 -1.68 19.43 0.63
N THR A 61 -2.46 19.41 1.71
CA THR A 61 -3.55 18.45 1.92
C THR A 61 -4.74 18.61 0.96
N ASN A 62 -4.79 19.69 0.18
CA ASN A 62 -5.79 19.90 -0.88
C ASN A 62 -5.34 19.33 -2.24
N ARG A 63 -4.15 18.73 -2.33
CA ARG A 63 -3.63 18.08 -3.55
C ARG A 63 -3.60 16.56 -3.39
N THR A 64 -3.71 15.87 -4.51
CA THR A 64 -3.42 14.43 -4.57
C THR A 64 -1.94 14.17 -4.26
N PRO A 65 -1.59 13.10 -3.54
CA PRO A 65 -0.20 12.68 -3.42
C PRO A 65 0.27 11.90 -4.67
N GLY A 66 -0.62 11.67 -5.64
CA GLY A 66 -0.38 10.82 -6.79
C GLY A 66 -0.84 9.38 -6.55
N GLY A 67 -0.41 8.49 -7.44
CA GLY A 67 -0.80 7.09 -7.45
C GLY A 67 -0.09 6.32 -8.57
N SER A 68 -0.08 5.00 -8.52
CA SER A 68 -0.76 4.18 -7.50
C SER A 68 -0.03 4.12 -6.15
N SER A 69 1.26 4.42 -6.14
CA SER A 69 2.11 4.37 -4.93
C SER A 69 2.24 5.76 -4.31
N GLY A 70 1.13 6.36 -3.89
CA GLY A 70 1.10 7.75 -3.41
C GLY A 70 1.11 7.91 -1.88
N TRP A 71 1.42 6.87 -1.10
CA TRP A 71 1.61 7.03 0.34
C TRP A 71 3.02 7.51 0.66
#